data_AF-A0A353LLH3-F1
#
_entry.id   AF-A0A353LLH3-F1
#
_cell.length_a   1.000
_cell.length_b   1.000
_cell.length_c   1.000
_cell.angle_alpha   90.00
_cell.angle_beta   90.00
_cell.angle_gamma   90.00
#
_symmetry.space_group_name_H-M   'P 1'
#
loop_
_entity.id
_entity.type
_entity.pdbx_description
1 polymer ?
#
loop_
_entity_poly.entity_id
_entity_poly.type
_entity_poly.pdbx_seq_one_letter_code
_entity_poly.pdbx_strand_id
1 'polypeptide(L)' 'TPVQAIIDTEDREIFNQKLSEIGVKYIQSEAVTSLKDALRAAGKLGYPVIVRAAYALGGMGSGF' A
#
# COMPACT_ATOMS: atom_id res chain seq x y z
N THR A 1 -9.30 17.74 -10.54
CA THR A 1 -7.98 17.12 -10.32
C THR A 1 -7.65 16.24 -11.51
N PRO A 2 -6.44 16.24 -12.06
CA PRO A 2 -6.08 15.34 -13.15
C PRO A 2 -6.27 13.87 -12.74
N VAL A 3 -6.77 13.03 -13.63
CA VAL A 3 -6.99 11.59 -13.38
C VAL A 3 -5.69 10.91 -12.93
N GLN A 4 -4.56 11.29 -13.53
CA GLN A 4 -3.26 10.75 -13.16
C GLN A 4 -2.91 10.97 -11.69
N ALA A 5 -3.22 12.15 -11.15
CA ALA A 5 -2.92 12.45 -9.75
C ALA A 5 -3.73 11.56 -8.78
N ILE A 6 -4.94 11.13 -9.18
CA ILE A 6 -5.74 10.18 -8.40
C ILE A 6 -5.07 8.79 -8.43
N ILE A 7 -4.68 8.34 -9.62
CA ILE A 7 -4.01 7.04 -9.80
C ILE A 7 -2.70 6.99 -9.01
N ASP A 8 -1.88 8.03 -9.11
CA ASP A 8 -0.58 8.11 -8.44
C ASP A 8 -0.68 8.09 -6.91
N THR A 9 -1.85 8.43 -6.35
CA THR A 9 -2.05 8.54 -4.89
C THR A 9 -2.89 7.42 -4.29
N GLU A 10 -3.85 6.87 -5.03
CA GLU A 10 -4.74 5.81 -4.55
C GLU A 10 -4.21 4.39 -4.82
N ASP A 11 -3.40 4.20 -5.87
CA ASP A 11 -2.69 2.95 -6.12
C ASP A 11 -1.45 2.85 -5.23
N ARG A 12 -1.39 1.81 -4.38
CA ARG A 12 -0.32 1.68 -3.38
C ARG A 12 1.03 1.29 -3.96
N GLU A 13 1.06 0.60 -5.09
CA GLU A 13 2.31 0.25 -5.76
C GLU A 13 2.91 1.50 -6.40
N ILE A 14 2.11 2.25 -7.16
CA ILE A 14 2.53 3.50 -7.80
C ILE A 14 2.93 4.53 -6.74
N PHE A 15 2.16 4.65 -5.66
CA PHE A 15 2.48 5.59 -4.59
C PHE A 15 3.84 5.30 -3.95
N ASN A 16 4.16 4.03 -3.65
CA ASN A 16 5.47 3.65 -3.11
C ASN A 16 6.61 3.92 -4.10
N GLN A 17 6.37 3.70 -5.40
CA GLN A 17 7.32 4.03 -6.45
C GLN A 17 7.58 5.54 -6.49
N LYS A 18 6.53 6.37 -6.43
CA LYS A 18 6.65 7.83 -6.38
C LYS A 18 7.41 8.33 -5.16
N LEU A 19 7.19 7.73 -3.99
CA LEU A 19 7.97 8.05 -2.79
C LEU A 19 9.46 7.67 -2.94
N SER A 20 9.74 6.55 -3.61
CA SER A 20 11.11 6.11 -3.91
C SER A 20 11.82 7.04 -4.88
N GLU A 21 11.12 7.51 -5.92
CA GLU A 21 11.65 8.47 -6.92
C GLU A 21 12.17 9.75 -6.26
N ILE A 22 11.53 10.22 -5.19
CA ILE A 22 11.92 11.42 -4.45
C ILE A 22 12.83 11.15 -3.24
N GLY A 23 13.25 9.89 -3.03
CA GLY A 23 14.17 9.51 -1.96
C GLY A 23 13.62 9.67 -0.54
N VAL A 24 12.30 9.75 -0.38
CA VAL A 24 11.67 9.86 0.94
C VAL A 24 11.61 8.49 1.59
N LYS A 25 11.90 8.41 2.90
CA LYS A 25 11.78 7.18 3.66
C LYS A 25 10.30 6.85 3.88
N TYR A 26 9.93 5.60 3.64
CA TYR A 26 8.60 5.08 3.92
C TYR A 26 8.72 3.66 4.51
N ILE A 27 7.64 3.20 5.15
CA ILE A 27 7.57 1.86 5.73
C ILE A 27 7.53 0.83 4.60
N GLN A 28 8.31 -0.24 4.72
CA GLN A 28 8.25 -1.35 3.78
C GLN A 28 6.82 -1.91 3.72
N SER A 29 6.26 -1.97 2.53
CA SER A 29 4.91 -2.49 2.28
C SER A 29 4.86 -3.17 0.92
N GLU A 30 3.92 -4.08 0.77
CA GLU A 30 3.72 -4.87 -0.44
C GLU A 30 2.24 -4.78 -0.84
N ALA A 31 1.96 -4.33 -2.07
CA ALA A 31 0.61 -4.33 -2.62
C ALA A 31 0.27 -5.76 -3.07
N VAL A 32 -0.89 -6.25 -2.67
CA VAL A 32 -1.34 -7.63 -2.93
C VAL A 32 -2.82 -7.64 -3.27
N THR A 33 -3.23 -8.57 -4.12
CA THR A 33 -4.62 -8.73 -4.57
C THR A 33 -5.24 -10.06 -4.15
N SER A 34 -4.47 -10.92 -3.49
CA SER A 34 -4.91 -12.22 -2.99
C SER A 34 -4.57 -12.42 -1.52
N LEU A 35 -5.40 -13.19 -0.80
CA LEU A 35 -5.14 -13.54 0.59
C LEU A 35 -3.82 -14.31 0.77
N LYS A 36 -3.50 -15.19 -0.19
CA LYS A 36 -2.26 -15.99 -0.16
C LYS A 36 -1.02 -15.09 -0.22
N ASP A 37 -1.04 -14.09 -1.09
CA ASP A 37 0.06 -13.14 -1.21
C ASP A 37 0.13 -12.21 0.00
N ALA A 38 -1.01 -11.83 0.57
CA ALA A 38 -1.06 -11.05 1.82
C ALA A 38 -0.40 -11.79 2.99
N LEU A 39 -0.69 -13.08 3.17
CA LEU A 39 -0.06 -13.90 4.22
C LEU A 39 1.44 -14.05 3.99
N ARG A 40 1.88 -14.24 2.74
CA ARG A 40 3.31 -14.27 2.39
C ARG A 40 3.99 -12.94 2.71
N ALA A 41 3.38 -11.82 2.32
CA ALA A 41 3.91 -10.48 2.57
C ALA A 41 4.01 -10.22 4.08
N ALA A 42 2.97 -10.57 4.85
CA ALA A 42 2.97 -10.44 6.29
C ALA A 42 4.10 -11.25 6.97
N GLY A 43 4.32 -12.49 6.53
CA GLY A 43 5.43 -13.31 7.02
C GLY A 43 6.81 -12.75 6.71
N LYS A 44 6.97 -12.05 5.58
CA LYS A 44 8.22 -11.38 5.20
C LYS A 44 8.46 -10.08 5.98
N LEU A 45 7.40 -9.30 6.20
CA LEU A 45 7.47 -8.01 6.90
C LEU A 45 7.58 -8.18 8.43
N GLY A 46 7.05 -9.29 8.96
CA GLY A 46 6.99 -9.57 10.39
C GLY A 46 5.79 -8.90 11.07
N TYR A 47 5.22 -9.57 12.07
CA TYR A 47 4.08 -9.06 12.83
C TYR A 47 4.48 -8.09 13.95
N PRO A 48 3.64 -7.11 14.31
CA PRO A 48 2.32 -6.81 13.73
C PRO A 48 2.41 -6.12 12.36
N VAL A 49 1.41 -6.34 11.50
CA VAL A 49 1.34 -5.75 10.14
C VAL A 49 0.07 -4.91 9.98
N ILE A 50 0.16 -3.81 9.24
CA ILE A 50 -1.01 -2.96 8.94
C ILE A 50 -1.51 -3.30 7.54
N VAL A 51 -2.80 -3.63 7.42
CA VAL A 51 -3.45 -3.88 6.13
C VAL A 51 -4.27 -2.67 5.73
N ARG A 52 -4.00 -2.11 4.54
CA ARG A 52 -4.73 -0.96 3.98
C ARG A 52 -5.31 -1.29 2.61
N ALA A 53 -6.62 -1.09 2.45
CA ALA A 53 -7.25 -1.17 1.14
C ALA A 53 -6.82 0.03 0.24
N ALA A 54 -6.59 -0.24 -1.04
CA ALA A 54 -6.42 0.79 -2.06
C ALA A 54 -7.80 1.38 -2.45
N TYR A 55 -7.84 2.62 -2.93
CA TYR A 55 -9.08 3.32 -3.33
C TYR A 55 -10.16 3.40 -2.23
N ALA A 56 -9.74 3.33 -0.96
CA ALA A 56 -10.60 3.39 0.19
C ALA A 56 -10.25 4.61 1.06
N LEU A 57 -11.27 5.37 1.46
CA LEU A 57 -11.15 6.51 2.36
C LEU A 57 -11.71 6.14 3.75
N GLY A 58 -11.16 6.75 4.80
CA GLY A 58 -11.64 6.56 6.17
C GLY A 58 -11.34 5.19 6.80
N GLY A 59 -10.44 4.41 6.21
CA GLY A 59 -10.02 3.12 6.77
C GLY A 59 -11.02 1.98 6.57
N MET A 60 -12.03 2.14 5.71
CA MET A 60 -12.97 1.08 5.37
C MET A 60 -12.22 -0.09 4.69
N GLY A 61 -12.29 -1.28 5.29
CA GLY A 61 -11.55 -2.46 4.81
C GLY A 61 -10.07 -2.52 5.22
N SER A 62 -9.62 -1.63 6.12
CA SER A 62 -8.28 -1.66 6.72
C SER A 62 -8.35 -2.07 8.20
N GLY A 63 -7.33 -2.77 8.69
CA GLY A 63 -7.29 -3.34 10.05
C GLY A 63 -5.87 -3.43 10.62
N PHE A 64 -5.79 -3.70 11.93
CA PHE A 64 -4.57 -3.93 12.71
C PHE A 64 -4.21 -5.42 12.79
#